data_AF-A0A956I4R6-F1
#
_entry.id   AF-A0A956I4R6-F1
#
_cell.length_a   1.000
_cell.length_b   1.000
_cell.length_c   1.000
_cell.angle_alpha   90.00
_cell.angle_beta   90.00
_cell.angle_gamma   90.00
#
_symmetry.space_group_name_H-M   'P 1'
#
loop_
_entity.id
_entity.type
_entity.pdbx_description
1 polymer ?
#
loop_
_entity_poly.entity_id
_entity_poly.type
_entity_poly.pdbx_seq_one_letter_code
_entity_poly.pdbx_strand_id
1 'polypeptide(L)'
;MRTSWTRVGWLLGGVLVAACNAPPTEVLVVVDSDLSVPGELDELVITVTHPDGVQTRQSTAALGAGELPLPRSLAMVHEGGPLGAYRVLVQGRRGGVVQVEREGSLAFVAQEIRVWRVFLGRACMGVDCPGTTCDGGSCRAIEVGPGELEPYVPDGDRDAGSVGMDAGGPADAGVDASIDGGLDAGPIDAGLDCTPVCEPLRTCACAGGCTCDLSCPSSGCDAACTGTGTTCSLDASGGAGGSASCAAGATCTIDASGSSGFDMECTGAGTVCDVDCSDSTGCTLRCSMGAMCSLNCAGSTACEIRPCTGGGTSCGDIEVCNRACP
;
A
#
# COMPACT_ATOMS: atom_id res chain seq x y z
N MET A 1 -67.31 -1.50 -52.42
CA MET A 1 -65.84 -1.39 -52.40
C MET A 1 -65.42 -1.39 -50.93
N ARG A 2 -64.88 -2.53 -50.45
CA ARG A 2 -64.47 -2.71 -49.05
C ARG A 2 -62.97 -2.49 -48.94
N THR A 3 -62.57 -1.43 -48.27
CA THR A 3 -61.17 -1.07 -47.98
C THR A 3 -60.67 -1.89 -46.79
N SER A 4 -59.77 -2.85 -47.03
CA SER A 4 -59.11 -3.63 -45.98
C SER A 4 -57.90 -2.87 -45.43
N TRP A 5 -57.89 -2.64 -44.12
CA TRP A 5 -56.78 -2.05 -43.37
C TRP A 5 -55.65 -3.07 -43.18
N THR A 6 -54.47 -2.77 -43.71
CA THR A 6 -53.24 -3.52 -43.43
C THR A 6 -52.65 -3.04 -42.10
N ARG A 7 -52.58 -3.96 -41.13
CA ARG A 7 -52.02 -3.74 -39.80
C ARG A 7 -50.51 -3.51 -39.90
N VAL A 8 -50.05 -2.31 -39.55
CA VAL A 8 -48.62 -2.03 -39.31
C VAL A 8 -48.25 -2.61 -37.95
N GLY A 9 -47.65 -3.79 -37.96
CA GLY A 9 -47.10 -4.44 -36.76
C GLY A 9 -45.83 -3.72 -36.33
N TRP A 10 -45.88 -3.05 -35.17
CA TRP A 10 -44.73 -2.51 -34.47
C TRP A 10 -43.83 -3.66 -33.99
N LEU A 11 -42.69 -3.86 -34.67
CA LEU A 11 -41.56 -4.60 -34.12
C LEU A 11 -40.82 -3.68 -33.16
N LEU A 12 -41.16 -3.75 -31.87
CA LEU A 12 -40.35 -3.23 -30.77
C LEU A 12 -39.01 -3.99 -30.76
N GLY A 13 -38.00 -3.41 -31.40
CA GLY A 13 -36.62 -3.86 -31.35
C GLY A 13 -36.04 -3.64 -29.96
N GLY A 14 -35.88 -4.72 -29.19
CA GLY A 14 -35.13 -4.73 -27.96
C GLY A 14 -33.64 -4.59 -28.26
N VAL A 15 -33.12 -3.37 -28.20
CA VAL A 15 -31.67 -3.12 -28.17
C VAL A 15 -31.19 -3.50 -26.77
N LEU A 16 -30.66 -4.72 -26.64
CA LEU A 16 -29.86 -5.15 -25.50
C LEU A 16 -28.58 -4.30 -25.49
N VAL A 17 -28.57 -3.24 -24.68
CA VAL A 17 -27.36 -2.49 -24.35
C VAL A 17 -26.52 -3.38 -23.44
N ALA A 18 -25.72 -4.26 -24.05
CA ALA A 18 -24.61 -4.89 -23.36
C ALA A 18 -23.59 -3.78 -23.08
N ALA A 19 -23.67 -3.17 -21.90
CA ALA A 19 -22.66 -2.23 -21.43
C ALA A 19 -21.33 -2.99 -21.32
N CYS A 20 -20.41 -2.72 -22.24
CA CYS A 20 -19.07 -3.26 -22.21
C CYS A 20 -18.33 -2.66 -21.00
N ASN A 21 -18.40 -3.32 -19.85
CA ASN A 21 -17.56 -3.05 -18.67
C ASN A 21 -16.14 -3.62 -18.89
N ALA A 22 -15.50 -3.25 -19.99
CA ALA A 22 -14.08 -3.54 -20.17
C ALA A 22 -13.28 -2.59 -19.24
N PRO A 23 -12.27 -3.08 -18.52
CA PRO A 23 -11.39 -2.19 -17.76
C PRO A 23 -10.76 -1.12 -18.67
N PRO A 24 -10.50 0.09 -18.15
CA PRO A 24 -9.77 1.09 -18.90
C PRO A 24 -8.35 0.59 -19.20
N THR A 25 -7.78 1.08 -20.31
CA THR A 25 -6.36 0.89 -20.63
C THR A 25 -5.57 1.96 -19.88
N GLU A 26 -4.92 1.59 -18.78
CA GLU A 26 -4.34 2.55 -17.84
C GLU A 26 -2.99 2.07 -17.29
N VAL A 27 -2.08 3.01 -17.01
CA VAL A 27 -0.86 2.77 -16.24
C VAL A 27 -0.86 3.70 -15.03
N LEU A 28 -0.84 3.13 -13.84
CA LEU A 28 -0.66 3.85 -12.59
C LEU A 28 0.84 3.95 -12.28
N VAL A 29 1.39 5.16 -12.29
CA VAL A 29 2.76 5.43 -11.87
C VAL A 29 2.76 5.69 -10.37
N VAL A 30 3.32 4.77 -9.58
CA VAL A 30 3.39 4.89 -8.11
C VAL A 30 4.81 5.22 -7.73
N VAL A 31 5.02 6.40 -7.16
CA VAL A 31 6.32 6.94 -6.79
C VAL A 31 6.52 6.84 -5.28
N ASP A 32 7.64 6.27 -4.86
CA ASP A 32 8.07 6.15 -3.46
C ASP A 32 9.55 6.52 -3.30
N SER A 33 10.03 6.74 -2.07
CA SER A 33 11.40 7.19 -1.80
C SER A 33 11.85 6.95 -0.36
N ASP A 34 13.17 6.78 -0.14
CA ASP A 34 13.84 6.80 1.17
C ASP A 34 14.50 8.15 1.51
N LEU A 35 14.33 9.17 0.66
CA LEU A 35 14.77 10.53 0.93
C LEU A 35 13.81 11.18 1.94
N SER A 36 14.35 11.94 2.89
CA SER A 36 13.55 12.67 3.87
C SER A 36 12.70 13.77 3.21
N VAL A 37 11.48 13.95 3.68
CA VAL A 37 10.55 14.99 3.23
C VAL A 37 10.20 15.88 4.43
N PRO A 38 10.31 17.22 4.34
CA PRO A 38 10.77 18.01 3.19
C PRO A 38 12.31 18.15 3.09
N GLY A 39 13.05 17.43 3.93
CA GLY A 39 14.48 17.67 4.17
C GLY A 39 15.40 17.42 2.98
N GLU A 40 15.11 16.42 2.16
CA GLU A 40 15.86 16.05 0.95
C GLU A 40 14.99 16.15 -0.32
N LEU A 41 13.66 16.04 -0.21
CA LEU A 41 12.70 16.24 -1.30
C LEU A 41 11.52 17.12 -0.84
N ASP A 42 11.10 18.07 -1.67
CA ASP A 42 9.92 18.92 -1.46
C ASP A 42 8.97 18.96 -2.67
N GLU A 43 9.32 18.33 -3.78
CA GLU A 43 8.50 18.31 -5.00
C GLU A 43 8.72 17.01 -5.80
N LEU A 44 7.64 16.45 -6.35
CA LEU A 44 7.66 15.44 -7.40
C LEU A 44 7.24 16.05 -8.72
N VAL A 45 7.97 15.71 -9.79
CA VAL A 45 7.61 16.06 -11.16
C VAL A 45 7.60 14.81 -12.02
N ILE A 46 6.47 14.52 -12.65
CA ILE A 46 6.32 13.41 -13.58
C ILE A 46 6.06 13.99 -14.97
N THR A 47 6.94 13.70 -15.92
CA THR A 47 6.80 14.11 -17.31
C THR A 47 6.58 12.87 -18.17
N VAL A 48 5.51 12.88 -18.96
CA VAL A 48 5.14 11.80 -19.89
C VAL A 48 5.27 12.33 -21.31
N THR A 49 6.11 11.68 -22.11
CA THR A 49 6.25 11.94 -23.54
C THR A 49 5.54 10.85 -24.33
N HIS A 50 4.66 11.26 -25.25
CA HIS A 50 3.92 10.38 -26.15
C HIS A 50 4.88 9.68 -27.15
N PRO A 51 4.52 8.51 -27.72
CA PRO A 51 5.36 7.79 -28.68
C PRO A 51 5.74 8.58 -29.95
N ASP A 52 5.04 9.67 -30.27
CA ASP A 52 5.42 10.56 -31.38
C ASP A 52 6.64 11.45 -31.05
N GLY A 53 7.05 11.52 -29.79
CA GLY A 53 8.16 12.35 -29.31
C GLY A 53 7.88 13.85 -29.30
N VAL A 54 6.67 14.29 -29.66
CA VAL A 54 6.28 15.70 -29.78
C VAL A 54 5.39 16.11 -28.62
N GLN A 55 4.43 15.26 -28.24
CA GLN A 55 3.49 15.59 -27.17
C GLN A 55 4.10 15.24 -25.81
N THR A 56 4.10 16.21 -24.91
CA THR A 56 4.52 16.05 -23.51
C THR A 56 3.42 16.52 -22.58
N ARG A 57 3.23 15.79 -21.48
CA ARG A 57 2.37 16.19 -20.37
C ARG A 57 3.19 16.14 -19.10
N GLN A 58 2.97 17.10 -18.20
CA GLN A 58 3.68 17.17 -16.93
C GLN A 58 2.67 17.24 -15.79
N SER A 59 2.96 16.52 -14.70
CA SER A 59 2.26 16.60 -13.43
C SER A 59 3.26 16.95 -12.33
N THR A 60 2.85 17.80 -11.40
CA THR A 60 3.67 18.28 -10.28
C THR A 60 2.92 18.10 -8.98
N ALA A 61 3.61 17.65 -7.92
CA ALA A 61 3.06 17.56 -6.58
C ALA A 61 4.06 18.10 -5.56
N ALA A 62 3.62 19.02 -4.70
CA ALA A 62 4.39 19.42 -3.54
C ALA A 62 4.46 18.26 -2.52
N LEU A 63 5.53 18.23 -1.73
CA LEU A 63 5.76 17.31 -0.64
C LEU A 63 6.09 18.09 0.64
N GLY A 64 5.62 17.61 1.80
CA GLY A 64 5.91 18.23 3.09
C GLY A 64 4.68 18.44 3.95
N ALA A 65 4.75 19.41 4.85
CA ALA A 65 3.69 19.71 5.82
C ALA A 65 2.41 20.16 5.10
N GLY A 66 1.29 19.50 5.39
CA GLY A 66 -0.01 19.77 4.77
C GLY A 66 -0.24 19.10 3.42
N GLU A 67 0.79 18.46 2.86
CA GLU A 67 0.69 17.71 1.61
C GLU A 67 0.54 16.20 1.87
N LEU A 68 0.04 15.47 0.86
CA LEU A 68 -0.06 14.01 0.95
C LEU A 68 1.34 13.37 0.97
N PRO A 69 1.60 12.41 1.89
CA PRO A 69 2.90 11.75 1.98
C PRO A 69 3.14 10.82 0.79
N LEU A 70 4.39 10.34 0.67
CA LEU A 70 4.72 9.22 -0.20
C LEU A 70 4.12 7.91 0.37
N PRO A 71 3.75 6.94 -0.48
CA PRO A 71 3.84 6.96 -1.93
C PRO A 71 2.78 7.85 -2.61
N ARG A 72 3.11 8.42 -3.77
CA ARG A 72 2.21 9.24 -4.60
C ARG A 72 1.90 8.53 -5.91
N SER A 73 0.68 8.66 -6.42
CA SER A 73 0.27 8.01 -7.66
C SER A 73 -0.16 9.01 -8.72
N LEU A 74 0.12 8.68 -9.99
CA LEU A 74 -0.40 9.36 -11.17
C LEU A 74 -1.01 8.33 -12.11
N ALA A 75 -2.28 8.50 -12.43
CA ALA A 75 -2.95 7.71 -13.46
C ALA A 75 -2.62 8.25 -14.86
N MET A 76 -2.12 7.39 -15.73
CA MET A 76 -2.01 7.64 -17.16
C MET A 76 -3.10 6.85 -17.86
N VAL A 77 -4.11 7.52 -18.40
CA VAL A 77 -5.22 6.88 -19.12
C VAL A 77 -4.98 6.95 -20.62
N HIS A 78 -5.13 5.83 -21.33
CA HIS A 78 -5.01 5.78 -22.79
C HIS A 78 -6.35 6.13 -23.45
N GLU A 79 -6.39 7.27 -24.13
CA GLU A 79 -7.61 7.77 -24.83
C GLU A 79 -7.62 7.41 -26.34
N GLY A 80 -6.58 6.75 -26.84
CA GLY A 80 -6.43 6.36 -28.25
C GLY A 80 -5.00 6.44 -28.78
N GLY A 81 -4.79 6.02 -30.03
CA GLY A 81 -3.46 6.02 -30.67
C GLY A 81 -2.60 4.80 -30.34
N PRO A 82 -1.27 4.85 -30.57
CA PRO A 82 -0.37 3.74 -30.26
C PRO A 82 -0.29 3.49 -28.74
N LEU A 83 -0.15 2.22 -28.36
CA LEU A 83 -0.03 1.81 -26.95
C LEU A 83 1.37 2.06 -26.38
N GLY A 84 2.37 2.40 -27.19
CA GLY A 84 3.71 2.66 -26.71
C GLY A 84 4.75 2.79 -27.83
N ALA A 85 6.01 3.06 -27.48
CA ALA A 85 6.50 3.26 -26.11
C ALA A 85 6.33 4.72 -25.64
N TYR A 86 5.75 4.91 -24.46
CA TYR A 86 5.69 6.18 -23.76
C TYR A 86 6.94 6.33 -22.91
N ARG A 87 7.56 7.52 -22.95
CA ARG A 87 8.73 7.83 -22.13
C ARG A 87 8.28 8.62 -20.91
N VAL A 88 8.52 8.08 -19.72
CA VAL A 88 8.09 8.66 -18.44
C VAL A 88 9.33 9.00 -17.62
N LEU A 89 9.49 10.28 -17.30
CA LEU A 89 10.56 10.79 -16.44
C LEU A 89 9.96 11.22 -15.10
N VAL A 90 10.43 10.61 -14.02
CA VAL A 90 10.03 10.90 -12.65
C VAL A 90 11.20 11.56 -11.93
N GLN A 91 10.99 12.76 -11.39
CA GLN A 91 12.02 13.54 -10.70
C GLN A 91 11.57 13.85 -9.27
N GLY A 92 12.46 13.62 -8.33
CA GLY A 92 12.39 14.17 -6.97
C GLY A 92 13.25 15.43 -6.89
N ARG A 93 12.67 16.54 -6.44
CA ARG A 93 13.33 17.84 -6.35
C ARG A 93 13.35 18.37 -4.93
N ARG A 94 14.32 19.26 -4.69
CA ARG A 94 14.43 20.10 -3.49
C ARG A 94 14.72 21.53 -3.91
N GLY A 95 13.85 22.47 -3.54
CA GLY A 95 13.99 23.88 -3.93
C GLY A 95 14.12 24.06 -5.45
N GLY A 96 13.40 23.24 -6.22
CA GLY A 96 13.45 23.23 -7.69
C GLY A 96 14.66 22.54 -8.32
N VAL A 97 15.61 22.02 -7.53
CA VAL A 97 16.79 21.29 -8.02
C VAL A 97 16.53 19.79 -7.97
N VAL A 98 16.75 19.09 -9.10
CA VAL A 98 16.65 17.63 -9.20
C VAL A 98 17.69 16.98 -8.31
N GLN A 99 17.24 16.17 -7.35
CA GLN A 99 18.10 15.40 -6.44
C GLN A 99 18.29 13.98 -6.95
N VAL A 100 17.21 13.40 -7.47
CA VAL A 100 17.16 12.04 -8.00
C VAL A 100 16.12 11.99 -9.12
N GLU A 101 16.42 11.22 -10.15
CA GLU A 101 15.49 10.98 -11.24
C GLU A 101 15.51 9.52 -11.66
N ARG A 102 14.38 9.08 -12.20
CA ARG A 102 14.21 7.76 -12.79
C ARG A 102 13.40 7.88 -14.07
N GLU A 103 13.85 7.18 -15.10
CA GLU A 103 13.24 7.19 -16.40
C GLU A 103 12.77 5.78 -16.80
N GLY A 104 11.62 5.70 -17.46
CA GLY A 104 11.06 4.46 -17.98
C GLY A 104 10.48 4.63 -19.37
N SER A 105 10.67 3.62 -20.21
CA SER A 105 10.04 3.47 -21.52
C SER A 105 9.07 2.30 -21.44
N LEU A 106 7.77 2.57 -21.44
CA LEU A 106 6.72 1.60 -21.17
C LEU A 106 5.62 1.60 -22.24
N ALA A 107 4.87 0.51 -22.32
CA ALA A 107 3.70 0.41 -23.18
C ALA A 107 2.48 0.03 -22.37
N PHE A 108 1.34 0.59 -22.75
CA PHE A 108 0.04 0.20 -22.27
C PHE A 108 -0.30 -1.23 -22.69
N VAL A 109 -1.05 -1.92 -21.83
CA VAL A 109 -1.66 -3.22 -22.15
C VAL A 109 -3.15 -2.99 -22.33
N ALA A 110 -3.66 -3.34 -23.51
CA ALA A 110 -5.05 -3.04 -23.87
C ALA A 110 -6.04 -3.66 -22.88
N GLN A 111 -6.99 -2.85 -22.42
CA GLN A 111 -8.06 -3.23 -21.48
C GLN A 111 -7.55 -3.75 -20.13
N GLU A 112 -6.39 -3.27 -19.70
CA GLU A 112 -5.80 -3.59 -18.40
C GLU A 112 -5.32 -2.33 -17.69
N ILE A 113 -5.42 -2.35 -16.36
CA ILE A 113 -4.79 -1.39 -15.47
C ILE A 113 -3.48 -2.02 -14.98
N ARG A 114 -2.36 -1.37 -15.27
CA ARG A 114 -1.02 -1.81 -14.89
C ARG A 114 -0.39 -0.82 -13.92
N VAL A 115 0.47 -1.29 -13.03
CA VAL A 115 1.17 -0.46 -12.06
C VAL A 115 2.66 -0.46 -12.38
N TRP A 116 3.23 0.73 -12.56
CA TRP A 116 4.68 0.92 -12.60
C TRP A 116 5.13 1.56 -11.30
N ARG A 117 5.85 0.79 -10.47
CA ARG A 117 6.41 1.26 -9.21
C ARG A 117 7.78 1.86 -9.42
N VAL A 118 7.93 3.12 -9.03
CA VAL A 118 9.13 3.92 -9.20
C VAL A 118 9.67 4.24 -7.82
N PHE A 119 10.82 3.67 -7.47
CA PHE A 119 11.52 4.02 -6.24
C PHE A 119 12.64 5.03 -6.55
N LEU A 120 12.53 6.23 -5.97
CA LEU A 120 13.53 7.28 -6.01
C LEU A 120 14.46 7.11 -4.82
N GLY A 121 15.52 6.31 -4.98
CA GLY A 121 16.42 5.94 -3.88
C GLY A 121 17.57 6.93 -3.67
N ARG A 122 17.98 7.14 -2.42
CA ARG A 122 19.16 7.93 -2.03
C ARG A 122 20.43 7.44 -2.72
N ALA A 123 20.52 6.12 -2.96
CA ALA A 123 21.63 5.51 -3.70
C ALA A 123 21.82 6.03 -5.13
N CYS A 124 20.79 6.69 -5.71
CA CYS A 124 20.83 7.28 -7.04
C CYS A 124 21.14 8.79 -7.04
N MET A 125 21.30 9.43 -5.88
CA MET A 125 21.65 10.84 -5.82
C MET A 125 23.04 11.10 -6.42
N GLY A 126 23.10 11.96 -7.43
CA GLY A 126 24.35 12.31 -8.13
C GLY A 126 24.91 11.21 -9.04
N VAL A 127 24.17 10.13 -9.28
CA VAL A 127 24.55 9.10 -10.25
C VAL A 127 24.15 9.55 -11.66
N ASP A 128 25.12 9.58 -12.58
CA ASP A 128 24.88 9.89 -13.99
C ASP A 128 24.76 8.60 -14.81
N CYS A 129 23.63 8.46 -15.51
CA CYS A 129 23.28 7.28 -16.32
C CYS A 129 22.94 7.70 -17.76
N PRO A 130 23.93 8.02 -18.61
CA PRO A 130 23.68 8.51 -19.96
C PRO A 130 22.92 7.48 -20.81
N GLY A 131 21.72 7.85 -21.28
CA GLY A 131 20.85 6.96 -22.07
C GLY A 131 20.29 5.76 -21.31
N THR A 132 20.45 5.74 -19.98
CA THR A 132 19.99 4.70 -19.06
C THR A 132 19.28 5.38 -17.88
N THR A 133 18.85 4.62 -16.88
CA THR A 133 18.28 5.16 -15.64
C THR A 133 18.97 4.55 -14.43
N CYS A 134 19.09 5.30 -13.34
CA CYS A 134 19.53 4.73 -12.07
C CYS A 134 18.39 3.92 -11.43
N ASP A 135 18.74 2.74 -10.94
CA ASP A 135 17.88 1.86 -10.13
C ASP A 135 18.75 1.16 -9.08
N GLY A 136 18.42 1.35 -7.80
CA GLY A 136 19.20 0.79 -6.69
C GLY A 136 20.68 1.21 -6.65
N GLY A 137 21.02 2.40 -7.18
CA GLY A 137 22.39 2.90 -7.27
C GLY A 137 23.20 2.36 -8.45
N SER A 138 22.56 1.66 -9.39
CA SER A 138 23.19 1.13 -10.60
C SER A 138 22.45 1.60 -11.86
N CYS A 139 23.17 1.84 -12.95
CA CYS A 139 22.53 2.20 -14.22
C CYS A 139 21.97 0.96 -14.91
N ARG A 140 20.72 1.05 -15.39
CA ARG A 140 20.05 0.03 -16.19
C ARG A 140 19.33 0.64 -17.39
N ALA A 141 18.97 -0.21 -18.34
CA ALA A 141 18.11 0.15 -19.46
C ALA A 141 16.80 0.82 -19.00
N ILE A 142 16.34 1.81 -19.76
CA ILE A 142 15.08 2.54 -19.48
C ILE A 142 13.85 1.71 -19.86
N GLU A 143 14.01 0.68 -20.69
CA GLU A 143 12.95 -0.22 -21.07
C GLU A 143 12.34 -0.91 -19.84
N VAL A 144 11.02 -0.74 -19.69
CA VAL A 144 10.22 -1.39 -18.65
C VAL A 144 9.53 -2.58 -19.28
N GLY A 145 9.93 -3.79 -18.89
CA GLY A 145 9.33 -5.01 -19.42
C GLY A 145 7.88 -5.20 -18.95
N PRO A 146 7.06 -5.99 -19.67
CA PRO A 146 5.69 -6.31 -19.24
C PRO A 146 5.63 -6.98 -17.85
N GLY A 147 6.68 -7.70 -17.46
CA GLY A 147 6.78 -8.32 -16.13
C GLY A 147 7.11 -7.35 -15.00
N GLU A 148 7.56 -6.13 -15.32
CA GLU A 148 7.78 -5.05 -14.34
C GLU A 148 6.53 -4.18 -14.15
N LEU A 149 5.51 -4.39 -15.00
CA LEU A 149 4.21 -3.75 -14.91
C LEU A 149 3.23 -4.71 -14.20
N GLU A 150 3.11 -4.54 -12.90
CA GLU A 150 2.24 -5.38 -12.07
C GLU A 150 0.77 -5.19 -12.48
N PRO A 151 -0.05 -6.26 -12.53
CA PRO A 151 -1.49 -6.10 -12.61
C PRO A 151 -1.99 -5.26 -11.43
N TYR A 152 -2.87 -4.29 -11.68
CA TYR A 152 -3.55 -3.59 -10.60
C TYR A 152 -4.52 -4.55 -9.90
N VAL A 153 -4.28 -4.76 -8.61
CA VAL A 153 -5.23 -5.42 -7.72
C VAL A 153 -5.88 -4.32 -6.90
N PRO A 154 -7.20 -4.08 -7.04
CA PRO A 154 -7.88 -3.14 -6.16
C PRO A 154 -7.87 -3.72 -4.75
N ASP A 155 -6.92 -3.26 -3.94
CA ASP A 155 -6.96 -3.46 -2.50
C ASP A 155 -8.22 -2.74 -2.02
N GLY A 156 -9.20 -3.49 -1.51
CA GLY A 156 -10.53 -2.97 -1.13
C GLY A 156 -10.55 -1.82 -0.12
N ASP A 157 -9.38 -1.45 0.42
CA ASP A 157 -9.15 -0.41 1.42
C ASP A 157 -8.43 0.83 0.88
N ARG A 158 -7.95 0.81 -0.37
CA ARG A 158 -7.37 2.00 -1.02
C ARG A 158 -8.42 2.56 -1.96
N ASP A 159 -9.28 3.41 -1.40
CA ASP A 159 -9.99 4.41 -2.18
C ASP A 159 -8.92 5.17 -2.95
N ALA A 160 -8.74 4.79 -4.22
CA ALA A 160 -7.79 5.41 -5.13
C ALA A 160 -8.29 6.84 -5.25
N GLY A 161 -7.79 7.72 -4.37
CA GLY A 161 -8.35 9.02 -4.08
C GLY A 161 -8.80 9.64 -5.38
N SER A 162 -10.09 9.53 -5.65
CA SER A 162 -10.69 10.07 -6.85
C SER A 162 -10.80 11.55 -6.57
N VAL A 163 -9.65 12.22 -6.55
CA VAL A 163 -9.60 13.63 -6.87
C VAL A 163 -10.00 13.67 -8.34
N GLY A 164 -11.32 13.75 -8.56
CA GLY A 164 -11.85 14.19 -9.82
C GLY A 164 -11.06 15.44 -10.19
N MET A 165 -10.22 15.33 -11.21
CA MET A 165 -9.61 16.49 -11.81
C MET A 165 -10.77 17.33 -12.30
N ASP A 166 -11.04 18.42 -11.58
CA ASP A 166 -12.05 19.39 -11.93
C ASP A 166 -11.54 20.12 -13.19
N ALA A 167 -11.85 19.54 -14.34
CA ALA A 167 -11.51 20.07 -15.64
C ALA A 167 -12.41 21.29 -15.91
N GLY A 168 -11.95 22.45 -15.44
CA GLY A 168 -12.25 23.76 -16.03
C GLY A 168 -13.66 24.29 -15.85
N GLY A 169 -13.85 25.13 -14.82
CA GLY A 169 -14.85 26.21 -14.81
C GLY A 169 -14.14 27.57 -14.69
N PRO A 170 -14.60 28.63 -15.37
CA PRO A 170 -13.95 29.94 -15.33
C PRO A 170 -14.00 30.54 -13.92
N ALA A 171 -12.86 31.09 -13.48
CA ALA A 171 -12.71 31.82 -12.23
C ALA A 171 -13.70 32.98 -12.13
N ASP A 172 -14.66 32.86 -11.22
CA ASP A 172 -15.45 33.94 -10.65
C ASP A 172 -14.66 34.53 -9.47
N ALA A 173 -14.51 35.85 -9.50
CA ALA A 173 -13.84 36.64 -8.50
C ALA A 173 -14.83 37.12 -7.41
N GLY A 174 -14.52 36.79 -6.16
CA GLY A 174 -15.17 37.32 -4.96
C GLY A 174 -15.26 36.19 -3.91
N VAL A 175 -14.90 36.36 -2.66
CA VAL A 175 -15.28 37.45 -1.75
C VAL A 175 -14.27 37.50 -0.60
N ASP A 176 -13.86 38.72 -0.23
CA ASP A 176 -13.12 39.01 1.00
C ASP A 176 -13.97 38.67 2.23
N ALA A 177 -13.55 37.67 3.00
CA ALA A 177 -14.02 37.47 4.36
C ALA A 177 -12.82 37.25 5.28
N SER A 178 -12.36 38.36 5.85
CA SER A 178 -11.49 38.43 7.02
C SER A 178 -12.06 37.59 8.17
N ILE A 179 -11.38 36.50 8.51
CA ILE A 179 -11.54 35.84 9.80
C ILE A 179 -10.22 36.01 10.55
N ASP A 180 -10.17 37.08 11.36
CA ASP A 180 -9.22 37.24 12.45
C ASP A 180 -9.62 36.26 13.57
N GLY A 181 -9.17 35.02 13.43
CA GLY A 181 -9.27 33.98 14.45
C GLY A 181 -7.89 33.57 14.90
N GLY A 182 -7.26 34.39 15.75
CA GLY A 182 -6.01 34.05 16.42
C GLY A 182 -6.20 32.83 17.32
N LEU A 183 -5.80 31.67 16.81
CA LEU A 183 -5.47 30.50 17.62
C LEU A 183 -3.96 30.47 17.74
N ASP A 184 -3.47 30.77 18.94
CA ASP A 184 -2.10 30.52 19.38
C ASP A 184 -1.87 28.99 19.36
N ALA A 185 -1.49 28.48 18.20
CA ALA A 185 -0.90 27.17 18.07
C ALA A 185 0.51 27.28 18.68
N GLY A 186 0.61 26.98 19.97
CA GLY A 186 1.88 26.57 20.56
C GLY A 186 2.50 25.45 19.71
N PRO A 187 3.82 25.24 19.80
CA PRO A 187 4.50 24.24 18.99
C PRO A 187 3.77 22.90 19.17
N ILE A 188 3.16 22.43 18.09
CA ILE A 188 2.68 21.05 18.03
C ILE A 188 3.98 20.25 18.10
N ASP A 189 4.30 19.74 19.29
CA ASP A 189 5.18 18.60 19.40
C ASP A 189 4.63 17.59 18.39
N ALA A 190 5.39 17.34 17.32
CA ALA A 190 5.14 16.25 16.40
C ALA A 190 5.42 14.91 17.11
N GLY A 191 4.80 14.74 18.28
CA GLY A 191 4.66 13.49 18.97
C GLY A 191 3.90 12.60 18.02
N LEU A 192 4.61 11.57 17.55
CA LEU A 192 4.08 10.45 16.83
C LEU A 192 2.75 10.02 17.51
N ASP A 193 1.62 10.27 16.84
CA ASP A 193 0.31 9.98 17.39
C ASP A 193 0.09 8.46 17.34
N CYS A 194 0.40 7.80 18.45
CA CYS A 194 0.33 6.35 18.59
C CYS A 194 -1.10 5.85 18.86
N THR A 195 -2.11 6.46 18.27
CA THR A 195 -3.47 5.91 18.33
C THR A 195 -3.57 4.73 17.36
N PRO A 196 -3.83 3.51 17.84
CA PRO A 196 -4.05 2.37 16.95
C PRO A 196 -5.25 2.67 16.04
N VAL A 197 -5.04 2.59 14.74
CA VAL A 197 -6.11 2.74 13.75
C VAL A 197 -6.79 1.38 13.65
N CYS A 198 -7.87 1.20 14.39
CA CYS A 198 -8.82 0.13 14.16
C CYS A 198 -9.96 0.70 13.31
N GLU A 199 -9.89 0.48 12.00
CA GLU A 199 -10.99 0.73 11.07
C GLU A 199 -12.24 -0.03 11.56
N PRO A 200 -13.47 0.40 11.25
CA PRO A 200 -14.66 -0.15 11.89
C PRO A 200 -14.82 -1.66 11.62
N LEU A 201 -14.33 -2.43 12.60
CA LEU A 201 -14.69 -3.77 13.08
C LEU A 201 -13.81 -4.98 12.75
N ARG A 202 -12.67 -4.89 12.02
CA ARG A 202 -11.85 -6.10 11.78
C ARG A 202 -10.34 -5.90 11.73
N THR A 203 -9.86 -4.81 11.15
CA THR A 203 -8.42 -4.60 10.92
C THR A 203 -7.86 -3.55 11.89
N CYS A 204 -6.84 -3.93 12.66
CA CYS A 204 -6.12 -3.02 13.56
C CYS A 204 -4.65 -2.94 13.12
N ALA A 205 -4.17 -1.74 12.84
CA ALA A 205 -2.77 -1.51 12.46
C ALA A 205 -2.01 -0.71 13.53
N CYS A 206 -0.80 -1.17 13.85
CA CYS A 206 0.14 -0.49 14.71
C CYS A 206 1.51 -0.40 14.01
N ALA A 207 2.07 0.81 13.94
CA ALA A 207 3.33 1.05 13.25
C ALA A 207 4.13 2.22 13.85
N GLY A 208 5.32 2.47 13.30
CA GLY A 208 6.07 3.71 13.51
C GLY A 208 6.91 3.78 14.79
N GLY A 209 7.13 2.67 15.51
CA GLY A 209 7.83 2.70 16.80
C GLY A 209 6.91 2.89 18.00
N CYS A 210 5.60 2.75 17.80
CA CYS A 210 4.59 2.94 18.83
C CYS A 210 4.42 1.73 19.75
N THR A 211 3.91 1.97 20.96
CA THR A 211 3.36 0.92 21.82
C THR A 211 1.85 0.89 21.69
N CYS A 212 1.27 -0.23 21.26
CA CYS A 212 -0.17 -0.38 21.03
C CYS A 212 -0.73 -1.54 21.85
N ASP A 213 -1.85 -1.28 22.54
CA ASP A 213 -2.66 -2.30 23.19
C ASP A 213 -3.94 -2.48 22.36
N LEU A 214 -4.10 -3.66 21.77
CA LEU A 214 -5.18 -4.01 20.85
C LEU A 214 -6.04 -5.07 21.51
N SER A 215 -7.35 -4.85 21.57
CA SER A 215 -8.31 -5.85 22.06
C SER A 215 -9.23 -6.29 20.93
N CYS A 216 -9.27 -7.58 20.67
CA CYS A 216 -10.09 -8.19 19.64
C CYS A 216 -11.44 -8.64 20.20
N PRO A 217 -12.57 -8.17 19.65
CA PRO A 217 -13.88 -8.66 20.05
C PRO A 217 -14.12 -10.10 19.57
N SER A 218 -15.10 -10.78 20.16
CA SER A 218 -15.40 -12.21 19.98
C SER A 218 -15.71 -12.67 18.54
N SER A 219 -15.84 -11.77 17.57
CA SER A 219 -16.09 -12.08 16.15
C SER A 219 -14.82 -12.27 15.32
N GLY A 220 -13.65 -12.14 15.95
CA GLY A 220 -12.34 -12.22 15.30
C GLY A 220 -11.78 -10.88 14.84
N CYS A 221 -10.47 -10.87 14.62
CA CYS A 221 -9.69 -9.68 14.28
C CYS A 221 -8.51 -10.03 13.38
N ASP A 222 -8.09 -9.05 12.59
CA ASP A 222 -6.90 -9.06 11.76
C ASP A 222 -5.99 -7.92 12.24
N ALA A 223 -4.91 -8.24 12.93
CA ALA A 223 -3.97 -7.24 13.46
C ALA A 223 -2.67 -7.19 12.65
N ALA A 224 -2.15 -6.00 12.39
CA ALA A 224 -0.87 -5.80 11.72
C ALA A 224 0.05 -4.90 12.55
N CYS A 225 1.21 -5.44 12.93
CA CYS A 225 2.21 -4.78 13.76
C CYS A 225 3.52 -4.69 13.00
N THR A 226 3.93 -3.48 12.62
CA THR A 226 5.08 -3.28 11.73
C THR A 226 6.02 -2.19 12.21
N GLY A 227 7.30 -2.32 11.89
CA GLY A 227 8.30 -1.28 12.09
C GLY A 227 9.15 -1.48 13.33
N THR A 228 10.39 -0.99 13.24
CA THR A 228 11.39 -1.17 14.28
C THR A 228 11.05 -0.32 15.51
N GLY A 229 11.12 -0.93 16.69
CA GLY A 229 10.75 -0.28 17.95
C GLY A 229 9.25 -0.29 18.25
N THR A 230 8.41 -0.77 17.32
CA THR A 230 6.97 -0.95 17.57
C THR A 230 6.77 -2.10 18.56
N THR A 231 6.01 -1.87 19.62
CA THR A 231 5.61 -2.89 20.59
C THR A 231 4.09 -3.07 20.53
N CYS A 232 3.64 -4.29 20.27
CA CYS A 232 2.22 -4.61 20.21
C CYS A 232 1.83 -5.59 21.31
N SER A 233 0.80 -5.27 22.07
CA SER A 233 0.05 -6.23 22.88
C SER A 233 -1.30 -6.47 22.21
N LEU A 234 -1.61 -7.72 21.88
CA LEU A 234 -2.89 -8.12 21.30
C LEU A 234 -3.59 -9.09 22.25
N ASP A 235 -4.79 -8.74 22.69
CA ASP A 235 -5.68 -9.63 23.44
C ASP A 235 -6.79 -10.15 22.53
N ALA A 236 -6.72 -11.43 22.19
CA ALA A 236 -7.69 -12.20 21.43
C ALA A 236 -8.23 -13.40 22.24
N SER A 237 -8.10 -13.35 23.57
CA SER A 237 -8.48 -14.43 24.46
C SER A 237 -9.99 -14.73 24.38
N GLY A 238 -10.34 -16.02 24.40
CA GLY A 238 -11.73 -16.52 24.32
C GLY A 238 -12.50 -16.16 23.04
N GLY A 239 -11.84 -15.60 22.03
CA GLY A 239 -12.46 -15.19 20.77
C GLY A 239 -12.74 -16.33 19.79
N ALA A 240 -13.58 -16.08 18.78
CA ALA A 240 -13.88 -17.03 17.70
C ALA A 240 -12.72 -17.28 16.71
N GLY A 241 -11.53 -16.75 17.01
CA GLY A 241 -10.35 -16.84 16.16
C GLY A 241 -10.05 -15.56 15.38
N GLY A 242 -8.86 -15.48 14.79
CA GLY A 242 -8.38 -14.27 14.11
C GLY A 242 -7.01 -14.49 13.46
N SER A 243 -6.48 -13.42 12.88
CA SER A 243 -5.14 -13.41 12.35
C SER A 243 -4.31 -12.23 12.86
N ALA A 244 -3.01 -12.41 12.99
CA ALA A 244 -2.10 -11.32 13.30
C ALA A 244 -0.80 -11.44 12.50
N SER A 245 -0.26 -10.30 12.08
CA SER A 245 1.03 -10.19 11.42
C SER A 245 1.97 -9.29 12.20
N CYS A 246 3.20 -9.75 12.42
CA CYS A 246 4.26 -9.01 13.08
C CYS A 246 5.48 -8.96 12.16
N ALA A 247 5.94 -7.76 11.81
CA ALA A 247 6.98 -7.59 10.81
C ALA A 247 7.93 -6.41 11.07
N ALA A 248 9.03 -6.39 10.31
CA ALA A 248 9.97 -5.27 10.21
C ALA A 248 10.59 -4.81 11.55
N GLY A 249 10.92 -5.75 12.43
CA GLY A 249 11.60 -5.47 13.70
C GLY A 249 10.67 -5.07 14.84
N ALA A 250 9.38 -5.35 14.72
CA ALA A 250 8.39 -5.16 15.78
C ALA A 250 8.52 -6.24 16.88
N THR A 251 8.10 -5.90 18.09
CA THR A 251 7.95 -6.83 19.22
C THR A 251 6.47 -7.04 19.50
N CYS A 252 5.97 -8.26 19.30
CA CYS A 252 4.56 -8.59 19.45
C CYS A 252 4.36 -9.59 20.59
N THR A 253 3.48 -9.24 21.52
CA THR A 253 2.98 -10.12 22.60
C THR A 253 1.50 -10.36 22.36
N ILE A 254 1.10 -11.61 22.13
CA ILE A 254 -0.24 -11.94 21.67
C ILE A 254 -0.84 -12.99 22.58
N ASP A 255 -1.98 -12.68 23.20
CA ASP A 255 -2.78 -13.60 23.99
C ASP A 255 -3.96 -14.10 23.14
N ALA A 256 -3.88 -15.33 22.67
CA ALA A 256 -4.93 -16.03 21.95
C ALA A 256 -5.46 -17.24 22.75
N SER A 257 -5.33 -17.19 24.07
CA SER A 257 -5.75 -18.27 24.97
C SER A 257 -7.25 -18.56 24.86
N GLY A 258 -7.64 -19.84 24.89
CA GLY A 258 -9.04 -20.26 24.78
C GLY A 258 -9.72 -19.95 23.44
N SER A 259 -8.97 -19.50 22.42
CA SER A 259 -9.54 -19.18 21.10
C SER A 259 -9.83 -20.42 20.27
N SER A 260 -10.78 -20.32 19.33
CA SER A 260 -11.15 -21.45 18.46
C SER A 260 -10.22 -21.65 17.25
N GLY A 261 -9.26 -20.75 17.01
CA GLY A 261 -8.42 -20.76 15.81
C GLY A 261 -7.67 -19.46 15.60
N PHE A 262 -6.36 -19.41 15.82
CA PHE A 262 -5.58 -18.19 15.63
C PHE A 262 -4.38 -18.42 14.69
N ASP A 263 -4.31 -17.64 13.61
CA ASP A 263 -3.23 -17.73 12.61
C ASP A 263 -2.29 -16.53 12.73
N MET A 264 -1.00 -16.79 12.89
CA MET A 264 -0.01 -15.75 13.13
C MET A 264 1.12 -15.82 12.13
N GLU A 265 1.54 -14.66 11.63
CA GLU A 265 2.71 -14.52 10.78
C GLU A 265 3.73 -13.59 11.43
N CYS A 266 4.90 -14.15 11.74
CA CYS A 266 6.02 -13.43 12.29
C CYS A 266 7.17 -13.44 11.28
N THR A 267 7.56 -12.26 10.80
CA THR A 267 8.51 -12.15 9.70
C THR A 267 9.53 -11.04 9.85
N GLY A 268 10.72 -11.27 9.33
CA GLY A 268 11.82 -10.31 9.29
C GLY A 268 12.80 -10.44 10.46
N ALA A 269 14.07 -10.15 10.17
CA ALA A 269 15.13 -10.18 11.17
C ALA A 269 14.91 -9.09 12.23
N GLY A 270 15.10 -9.46 13.50
CA GLY A 270 14.88 -8.56 14.64
C GLY A 270 13.43 -8.47 15.10
N THR A 271 12.48 -9.07 14.38
CA THR A 271 11.10 -9.21 14.85
C THR A 271 11.03 -10.26 15.97
N VAL A 272 10.32 -9.95 17.05
CA VAL A 272 10.08 -10.84 18.19
C VAL A 272 8.59 -11.10 18.31
N CYS A 273 8.20 -12.38 18.39
CA CYS A 273 6.82 -12.80 18.60
C CYS A 273 6.73 -13.74 19.80
N ASP A 274 6.00 -13.31 20.82
CA ASP A 274 5.65 -14.09 22.00
C ASP A 274 4.13 -14.32 21.99
N VAL A 275 3.73 -15.59 21.91
CA VAL A 275 2.35 -15.99 21.59
C VAL A 275 1.85 -16.96 22.64
N ASP A 276 0.74 -16.64 23.28
CA ASP A 276 0.03 -17.56 24.15
C ASP A 276 -1.18 -18.14 23.44
N CYS A 277 -1.14 -19.45 23.17
CA CYS A 277 -2.24 -20.20 22.58
C CYS A 277 -2.74 -21.29 23.53
N SER A 278 -2.58 -21.10 24.84
CA SER A 278 -3.05 -22.04 25.85
C SER A 278 -4.55 -22.29 25.76
N ASP A 279 -4.97 -23.53 26.00
CA ASP A 279 -6.37 -23.99 25.96
C ASP A 279 -7.13 -23.68 24.64
N SER A 280 -6.42 -23.39 23.55
CA SER A 280 -7.01 -23.13 22.23
C SER A 280 -7.34 -24.42 21.47
N THR A 281 -8.29 -24.37 20.53
CA THR A 281 -8.54 -25.54 19.65
C THR A 281 -7.67 -25.58 18.40
N GLY A 282 -7.04 -24.46 18.05
CA GLY A 282 -6.19 -24.32 16.88
C GLY A 282 -5.34 -23.05 16.94
N CYS A 283 -4.03 -23.17 16.77
CA CYS A 283 -3.13 -22.05 16.69
C CYS A 283 -1.92 -22.37 15.80
N THR A 284 -1.66 -21.52 14.82
CA THR A 284 -0.53 -21.69 13.89
C THR A 284 0.35 -20.45 13.93
N LEU A 285 1.65 -20.63 14.18
CA LEU A 285 2.63 -19.54 14.08
C LEU A 285 3.58 -19.79 12.91
N ARG A 286 3.54 -18.92 11.90
CA ARG A 286 4.48 -18.93 10.78
C ARG A 286 5.67 -18.04 11.14
N CYS A 287 6.85 -18.63 11.25
CA CYS A 287 8.06 -17.91 11.64
C CYS A 287 9.07 -17.91 10.49
N SER A 288 9.29 -16.74 9.87
CA SER A 288 10.10 -16.63 8.65
C SER A 288 11.13 -15.48 8.70
N MET A 289 12.08 -15.51 7.76
CA MET A 289 13.09 -14.47 7.56
C MET A 289 13.91 -14.11 8.82
N GLY A 290 14.15 -15.08 9.71
CA GLY A 290 14.99 -14.89 10.91
C GLY A 290 14.28 -14.23 12.09
N ALA A 291 12.95 -14.16 12.08
CA ALA A 291 12.16 -13.72 13.24
C ALA A 291 12.35 -14.67 14.44
N MET A 292 12.32 -14.13 15.65
CA MET A 292 12.41 -14.90 16.90
C MET A 292 11.01 -15.16 17.43
N CYS A 293 10.61 -16.43 17.47
CA CYS A 293 9.24 -16.82 17.81
C CYS A 293 9.20 -17.71 19.05
N SER A 294 8.20 -17.50 19.90
CA SER A 294 7.85 -18.32 21.06
C SER A 294 6.34 -18.54 21.06
N LEU A 295 5.90 -19.80 21.16
CA LEU A 295 4.51 -20.20 21.12
C LEU A 295 4.21 -21.11 22.31
N ASN A 296 3.36 -20.66 23.23
CA ASN A 296 2.85 -21.48 24.33
C ASN A 296 1.62 -22.27 23.88
N CYS A 297 1.73 -23.59 23.91
CA CYS A 297 0.74 -24.56 23.46
C CYS A 297 0.06 -25.32 24.61
N ALA A 298 0.25 -24.91 25.86
CA ALA A 298 -0.27 -25.63 27.03
C ALA A 298 -1.79 -25.88 26.93
N GLY A 299 -2.21 -27.15 26.96
CA GLY A 299 -3.63 -27.51 26.89
C GLY A 299 -4.28 -27.38 25.50
N SER A 300 -3.55 -26.93 24.47
CA SER A 300 -4.08 -26.81 23.11
C SER A 300 -4.17 -28.17 22.39
N THR A 301 -5.20 -28.35 21.56
CA THR A 301 -5.37 -29.57 20.75
C THR A 301 -4.63 -29.54 19.41
N ALA A 302 -4.32 -28.35 18.89
CA ALA A 302 -3.62 -28.16 17.63
C ALA A 302 -2.82 -26.87 17.70
N CYS A 303 -1.52 -26.97 17.97
CA CYS A 303 -0.62 -25.85 18.14
C CYS A 303 0.72 -26.19 17.49
N GLU A 304 1.15 -25.41 16.51
CA GLU A 304 2.42 -25.65 15.82
C GLU A 304 3.07 -24.36 15.32
N ILE A 305 4.41 -24.31 15.34
CA ILE A 305 5.19 -23.35 14.57
C ILE A 305 5.50 -23.91 13.17
N ARG A 306 4.85 -23.41 12.11
CA ARG A 306 5.13 -23.85 10.73
C ARG A 306 4.87 -22.78 9.65
N PRO A 307 5.85 -22.48 8.76
CA PRO A 307 7.23 -22.98 8.73
C PRO A 307 8.11 -22.30 9.78
N CYS A 308 9.25 -22.91 10.10
CA CYS A 308 10.35 -22.29 10.86
C CYS A 308 11.66 -22.44 10.07
N THR A 309 12.20 -21.33 9.55
CA THR A 309 13.34 -21.36 8.62
C THR A 309 14.70 -21.66 9.26
N GLY A 310 14.86 -21.52 10.58
CA GLY A 310 16.13 -21.80 11.28
C GLY A 310 16.09 -22.97 12.26
N GLY A 311 15.04 -23.80 12.21
CA GLY A 311 14.85 -24.95 13.09
C GLY A 311 14.05 -24.61 14.34
N GLY A 312 12.93 -25.32 14.52
CA GLY A 312 12.12 -25.23 15.73
C GLY A 312 12.69 -26.09 16.84
N THR A 313 12.58 -25.62 18.09
CA THR A 313 12.90 -26.39 19.29
C THR A 313 11.66 -26.45 20.18
N SER A 314 11.33 -27.63 20.69
CA SER A 314 10.27 -27.80 21.69
C SER A 314 10.89 -27.78 23.10
N CYS A 315 10.28 -27.01 23.99
CA CYS A 315 10.71 -26.71 25.35
C CYS A 315 9.66 -27.15 26.38
N GLY A 316 8.97 -28.27 26.14
CA GLY A 316 7.78 -28.67 26.89
C GLY A 316 6.53 -28.15 26.20
N ASP A 317 5.71 -27.38 26.91
CA ASP A 317 4.49 -26.77 26.35
C ASP A 317 4.79 -25.53 25.48
N ILE A 318 6.07 -25.11 25.38
CA ILE A 318 6.49 -23.97 24.57
C ILE A 318 7.28 -24.45 23.36
N GLU A 319 6.89 -24.02 22.16
CA GLU A 319 7.68 -24.14 20.95
C GLU A 319 8.42 -22.83 20.66
N VAL A 320 9.68 -22.91 20.25
CA VAL A 320 10.46 -21.73 19.87
C VAL A 320 11.10 -21.89 18.49
N CYS A 321 11.28 -20.80 17.77
CA CYS A 321 11.98 -20.74 16.47
C CYS A 321 12.98 -19.59 16.47
N ASN A 322 14.22 -19.86 16.05
CA ASN A 322 15.34 -18.90 16.07
C ASN A 322 15.62 -18.26 17.44
N ARG A 323 15.18 -18.91 18.54
CA ARG A 323 15.31 -18.43 19.92
C ARG A 323 15.67 -19.60 20.83
N ALA A 324 16.34 -19.31 21.94
CA ALA A 324 16.55 -20.30 23.01
C ALA A 324 15.25 -20.56 23.77
N CYS A 325 15.14 -21.74 24.38
CA CYS A 325 14.06 -22.02 25.33
C CYS A 325 14.11 -21.03 26.51
N PRO A 326 12.94 -20.50 26.95
CA PRO A 326 12.84 -19.69 28.15
C PRO A 326 13.14 -20.47 29.44
#